data_AF-A0A2D6PCC0-F1
#
_entry.id   AF-A0A2D6PCC0-F1
#
_cell.length_a   1.000
_cell.length_b   1.000
_cell.length_c   1.000
_cell.angle_alpha   90.00
_cell.angle_beta   90.00
_cell.angle_gamma   90.00
#
_symmetry.space_group_name_H-M   'P 1'
#
loop_
_entity.id
_entity.type
_entity.pdbx_description
1 polymer ?
#
loop_
_entity_poly.entity_id
_entity_poly.type
_entity_poly.pdbx_seq_one_letter_code
_entity_poly.pdbx_strand_id
1 'polypeptide(L)'
;MEKKNFVYTLVVTFIVGLFMGGFLTGAVTGQFFRRPVPTTISVSPKEVIIGNTDEISELTIKITPGNRGSEAIYEIRRDDPYRDDEKDLKIIEDQWCKGMDDFGNPVIKTGSDRGSKCFSQKTFTYSFPTRGFFEGNAYYAKVYDFATKSYVKSYFKVRVYETPDAGASRS
;
A
#
# COMPACT_ATOMS: atom_id res chain seq x y z
N MET A 1 -8.70 -51.88 39.70
CA MET A 1 -8.56 -51.12 38.44
C MET A 1 -8.96 -49.63 38.59
N GLU A 2 -9.05 -49.08 39.80
CA GLU A 2 -9.71 -47.77 40.01
C GLU A 2 -8.76 -46.56 39.95
N LYS A 3 -7.48 -46.72 40.30
CA LYS A 3 -6.51 -45.60 40.31
C LYS A 3 -6.19 -45.04 38.92
N LYS A 4 -6.30 -45.84 37.86
CA LYS A 4 -6.02 -45.39 36.49
C LYS A 4 -7.10 -44.43 35.97
N ASN A 5 -8.37 -44.66 36.29
CA ASN A 5 -9.47 -43.83 35.83
C ASN A 5 -9.45 -42.42 36.45
N PHE A 6 -9.00 -42.29 37.70
CA PHE A 6 -8.88 -40.98 38.35
C PHE A 6 -7.87 -40.06 37.67
N VAL A 7 -6.71 -40.60 37.28
CA VAL A 7 -5.66 -39.83 36.59
C VAL A 7 -6.12 -39.39 35.20
N TYR A 8 -6.80 -40.26 34.45
CA TYR A 8 -7.34 -39.90 33.14
C TYR A 8 -8.39 -38.79 33.23
N THR A 9 -9.31 -38.85 34.20
CA THR A 9 -10.34 -37.81 34.37
C THR A 9 -9.74 -36.44 34.74
N LEU A 10 -8.67 -36.43 35.53
CA LEU A 10 -8.00 -35.20 35.94
C LEU A 10 -7.22 -34.57 34.78
N VAL A 11 -6.54 -35.37 33.96
CA VAL A 11 -5.85 -34.89 32.76
C VAL A 11 -6.84 -34.35 31.73
N VAL A 12 -7.97 -35.04 31.52
CA VAL A 12 -9.00 -34.59 30.57
C VAL A 12 -9.66 -33.28 31.03
N THR A 13 -10.01 -33.15 32.31
CA THR A 13 -10.58 -31.90 32.84
C THR A 13 -9.58 -30.74 32.80
N PHE A 14 -8.29 -31.01 33.02
CA PHE A 14 -7.24 -29.99 32.90
C PHE A 14 -7.05 -29.52 31.44
N ILE A 15 -7.02 -30.44 30.48
CA ILE A 15 -6.91 -30.11 29.05
C ILE A 15 -8.14 -29.32 28.58
N VAL A 16 -9.35 -29.76 28.92
CA VAL A 16 -10.59 -29.06 28.58
C VAL A 16 -10.64 -27.67 29.23
N GLY A 17 -10.19 -27.55 30.49
CA GLY A 17 -10.07 -26.26 31.18
C GLY A 17 -9.08 -25.31 30.52
N LEU A 18 -7.96 -25.81 30.01
CA LEU A 18 -6.97 -25.03 29.25
C LEU A 18 -7.54 -24.54 27.90
N PHE A 19 -8.23 -25.41 27.17
CA PHE A 19 -8.84 -25.05 25.88
C PHE A 19 -10.02 -24.08 26.03
N MET A 20 -10.87 -24.25 27.06
CA MET A 20 -11.97 -23.31 27.31
C MET A 20 -11.51 -22.01 27.98
N GLY A 21 -10.54 -22.05 28.89
CA GLY A 21 -9.99 -20.87 29.58
C GLY A 21 -9.21 -19.95 28.63
N GLY A 22 -8.46 -20.51 27.67
CA GLY A 22 -7.76 -19.74 26.63
C GLY A 22 -8.72 -19.04 25.65
N PHE A 23 -9.89 -19.63 25.38
CA PHE A 23 -10.90 -19.04 24.50
C PHE A 23 -11.66 -17.88 25.19
N LEU A 24 -11.97 -18.03 26.48
CA LEU A 24 -12.68 -16.99 27.25
C LEU A 24 -11.82 -15.76 27.54
N THR A 25 -10.52 -15.93 27.81
CA THR A 25 -9.59 -14.80 28.02
C THR A 25 -9.38 -13.95 26.76
N GLY A 26 -9.43 -14.57 25.56
CA GLY A 26 -9.39 -13.85 24.29
C GLY A 26 -10.68 -13.07 23.97
N ALA A 27 -11.84 -13.59 24.36
CA ALA A 27 -13.12 -12.94 24.13
C ALA A 27 -13.37 -11.75 25.08
N VAL A 28 -12.93 -11.82 26.34
CA VAL A 28 -13.17 -10.78 27.36
C VAL A 28 -12.29 -9.54 27.19
N THR A 29 -11.10 -9.67 26.61
CA THR A 29 -10.17 -8.53 26.41
C THR A 29 -10.48 -7.70 25.15
N GLY A 30 -11.45 -8.11 24.33
CA GLY A 30 -11.79 -7.42 23.06
C GLY A 30 -10.67 -7.44 22.00
N GLN A 31 -9.58 -8.17 22.27
CA GLN A 31 -8.38 -8.17 21.46
C GLN A 31 -8.55 -8.98 20.16
N PHE A 32 -9.48 -9.94 20.14
CA PHE A 32 -9.81 -10.77 18.96
C PHE A 32 -10.66 -10.06 17.89
N PHE A 33 -11.28 -8.91 18.18
CA PHE A 33 -12.24 -8.26 17.26
C PHE A 33 -11.86 -6.86 16.79
N ARG A 34 -10.61 -6.42 16.94
CA ARG A 34 -10.16 -5.21 16.24
C ARG A 34 -10.09 -5.51 14.74
N ARG A 35 -11.15 -5.16 14.01
CA ARG A 35 -11.18 -5.23 12.54
C ARG A 35 -9.92 -4.54 12.00
N PRO A 36 -9.23 -5.15 11.01
CA PRO A 36 -8.08 -4.50 10.39
C PRO A 36 -8.53 -3.16 9.81
N VAL A 37 -7.83 -2.09 10.17
CA VAL A 37 -8.00 -0.78 9.53
C VAL A 37 -6.98 -0.74 8.41
N PRO A 38 -7.41 -0.82 7.14
CA PRO A 38 -6.49 -0.89 6.02
C PRO A 38 -5.81 0.45 5.76
N THR A 39 -4.65 0.40 5.14
CA THR A 39 -4.01 1.58 4.54
C THR A 39 -4.89 2.17 3.45
N THR A 40 -4.91 3.51 3.35
CA THR A 40 -5.54 4.22 2.23
C THR A 40 -4.50 5.04 1.47
N ILE A 41 -4.63 5.06 0.14
CA ILE A 41 -3.84 5.92 -0.74
C ILE A 41 -4.80 6.76 -1.59
N SER A 42 -4.47 8.03 -1.77
CA SER A 42 -5.16 8.91 -2.70
C SER A 42 -4.17 9.67 -3.58
N VAL A 43 -4.61 9.93 -4.80
CA VAL A 43 -3.85 10.66 -5.83
C VAL A 43 -4.75 11.79 -6.34
N SER A 44 -4.18 12.99 -6.45
CA SER A 44 -4.81 14.19 -6.98
C SER A 44 -3.79 14.99 -7.81
N PRO A 45 -4.14 15.53 -8.99
CA PRO A 45 -5.43 15.39 -9.65
C PRO A 45 -5.68 13.95 -10.16
N LYS A 46 -6.95 13.62 -10.46
CA LYS A 46 -7.32 12.34 -11.08
C LYS A 46 -7.02 12.27 -12.57
N GLU A 47 -6.70 13.41 -13.15
CA GLU A 47 -6.28 13.55 -14.53
C GLU A 47 -5.09 14.51 -14.57
N VAL A 48 -4.02 14.07 -15.20
CA VAL A 48 -2.79 14.84 -15.40
C VAL A 48 -2.69 15.15 -16.89
N ILE A 49 -2.52 16.42 -17.22
CA ILE A 49 -2.28 16.87 -18.58
C ILE A 49 -0.78 17.05 -18.72
N ILE A 50 -0.19 16.37 -19.69
CA ILE A 50 1.22 16.48 -20.05
C ILE A 50 1.28 17.24 -21.36
N GLY A 51 1.86 18.43 -21.35
CA GLY A 51 2.09 19.21 -22.56
C GLY A 51 3.31 18.73 -23.34
N ASN A 52 3.42 19.19 -24.60
CA ASN A 52 4.63 19.03 -25.42
C ASN A 52 5.77 19.98 -25.00
N THR A 53 5.53 20.82 -24.00
CA THR A 53 6.51 21.70 -23.36
C THR A 53 7.24 20.95 -22.24
N ASP A 54 8.42 21.42 -21.82
CA ASP A 54 9.17 20.88 -20.66
C ASP A 54 8.46 21.11 -19.30
N GLU A 55 7.14 21.32 -19.31
CA GLU A 55 6.34 21.53 -18.11
C GLU A 55 6.17 20.22 -17.34
N ILE A 56 6.62 20.25 -16.10
CA ILE A 56 6.47 19.14 -15.16
C ILE A 56 5.06 19.20 -14.60
N SER A 57 4.26 18.17 -14.86
CA SER A 57 2.94 18.04 -14.24
C SER A 57 3.09 17.45 -12.84
N GLU A 58 2.37 18.00 -11.86
CA GLU A 58 2.47 17.57 -10.47
C GLU A 58 1.32 16.66 -10.04
N LEU A 59 1.65 15.61 -9.29
CA LEU A 59 0.73 14.71 -8.61
C LEU A 59 0.90 14.83 -7.11
N THR A 60 -0.16 15.17 -6.39
CA THR A 60 -0.23 15.01 -4.95
C THR A 60 -0.62 13.58 -4.61
N ILE A 61 0.22 12.89 -3.85
CA ILE A 61 -0.04 11.56 -3.31
C ILE A 61 -0.15 11.66 -1.80
N LYS A 62 -1.22 11.11 -1.25
CA LYS A 62 -1.44 11.00 0.20
C LYS A 62 -1.59 9.55 0.59
N ILE A 63 -0.79 9.11 1.56
CA ILE A 63 -0.83 7.76 2.13
C ILE A 63 -1.16 7.88 3.62
N THR A 64 -2.22 7.21 4.04
CA THR A 64 -2.63 7.08 5.44
C THR A 64 -2.51 5.61 5.82
N PRO A 65 -1.46 5.21 6.57
CA PRO A 65 -1.26 3.83 6.96
C PRO A 65 -2.40 3.27 7.81
N GLY A 66 -2.63 1.97 7.63
CA GLY A 66 -3.53 1.19 8.44
C GLY A 66 -2.98 0.92 9.84
N ASN A 67 -3.75 0.19 10.66
CA ASN A 67 -3.36 -0.13 12.03
C ASN A 67 -2.15 -1.07 12.16
N ARG A 68 -1.77 -1.76 11.07
CA ARG A 68 -0.52 -2.55 11.00
C ARG A 68 0.58 -1.87 10.19
N GLY A 69 0.35 -0.61 9.79
CA GLY A 69 1.25 0.16 8.96
C GLY A 69 1.19 -0.25 7.48
N SER A 70 1.93 0.50 6.67
CA SER A 70 2.12 0.23 5.24
C SER A 70 3.60 0.19 4.89
N GLU A 71 3.93 -0.30 3.71
CA GLU A 71 5.28 -0.26 3.18
C GLU A 71 5.76 1.19 2.98
N ALA A 72 7.05 1.42 3.26
CA ALA A 72 7.68 2.74 3.13
C ALA A 72 7.94 3.16 1.68
N ILE A 73 7.78 2.23 0.76
CA ILE A 73 7.93 2.42 -0.67
C ILE A 73 6.54 2.42 -1.29
N TYR A 74 6.27 3.40 -2.13
CA TYR A 74 5.12 3.38 -3.03
C TYR A 74 5.62 3.26 -4.47
N GLU A 75 4.76 2.73 -5.33
CA GLU A 75 5.07 2.56 -6.75
C GLU A 75 3.98 3.20 -7.60
N ILE A 76 4.36 3.88 -8.68
CA ILE A 76 3.43 4.30 -9.74
C ILE A 76 3.57 3.33 -10.91
N ARG A 77 2.43 2.82 -11.41
CA ARG A 77 2.37 1.86 -12.51
C ARG A 77 1.31 2.23 -13.52
N ARG A 78 1.49 1.78 -14.76
CA ARG A 78 0.44 1.79 -15.78
C ARG A 78 -0.51 0.61 -15.53
N ASP A 79 -1.79 0.84 -15.76
CA ASP A 79 -2.81 -0.20 -15.83
C ASP A 79 -2.95 -0.63 -17.29
N ASP A 80 -2.29 -1.71 -17.66
CA ASP A 80 -2.35 -2.28 -19.00
C ASP A 80 -3.07 -3.64 -18.93
N PRO A 81 -4.33 -3.74 -19.39
CA PRO A 81 -5.09 -4.97 -19.29
C PRO A 81 -4.59 -6.08 -20.23
N TYR A 82 -3.65 -5.77 -21.14
CA TYR A 82 -3.14 -6.71 -22.14
C TYR A 82 -1.70 -7.16 -21.87
N ARG A 83 -1.04 -6.63 -20.84
CA ARG A 83 0.31 -7.00 -20.43
C ARG A 83 0.34 -7.38 -18.94
N ASP A 84 0.40 -8.68 -18.68
CA ASP A 84 0.62 -9.24 -17.33
C ASP A 84 2.08 -9.12 -16.88
N ASP A 85 3.00 -8.78 -17.77
CA ASP A 85 4.41 -8.61 -17.45
C ASP A 85 4.66 -7.23 -16.85
N GLU A 86 4.58 -7.15 -15.52
CA GLU A 86 4.91 -6.01 -14.67
C GLU A 86 6.34 -5.42 -14.84
N LYS A 87 7.11 -5.86 -15.85
CA LYS A 87 8.56 -5.64 -15.98
C LYS A 87 8.98 -4.36 -16.72
N ASP A 88 8.11 -3.78 -17.55
CA ASP A 88 8.57 -2.84 -18.59
C ASP A 88 8.25 -1.35 -18.36
N LEU A 89 7.68 -0.97 -17.22
CA LEU A 89 7.36 0.43 -16.95
C LEU A 89 8.08 0.91 -15.70
N LYS A 90 9.01 1.84 -15.94
CA LYS A 90 9.86 2.54 -14.98
C LYS A 90 9.16 2.69 -13.63
N ILE A 91 9.54 1.82 -12.72
CA ILE A 91 9.07 1.81 -11.34
C ILE A 91 9.63 3.07 -10.71
N ILE A 92 8.77 4.03 -10.38
CA ILE A 92 9.16 5.06 -9.43
C ILE A 92 8.95 4.42 -8.06
N GLU A 93 10.02 3.82 -7.56
CA GLU A 93 10.13 3.48 -6.15
C GLU A 93 10.62 4.73 -5.44
N ASP A 94 9.81 5.26 -4.54
CA ASP A 94 10.24 6.36 -3.71
C ASP A 94 9.83 6.11 -2.26
N GLN A 95 10.73 6.50 -1.36
CA GLN A 95 10.59 6.28 0.06
C GLN A 95 9.88 7.47 0.68
N TRP A 96 8.60 7.30 1.00
CA TRP A 96 7.78 8.41 1.47
C TRP A 96 7.88 8.63 3.00
N CYS A 97 8.40 7.65 3.75
CA CYS A 97 8.60 7.74 5.19
C CYS A 97 9.91 7.07 5.64
N LYS A 98 10.50 7.55 6.74
CA LYS A 98 11.56 6.79 7.45
C LYS A 98 10.89 5.59 8.11
N GLY A 99 11.28 4.39 7.66
CA GLY A 99 10.74 3.15 8.17
C GLY A 99 10.84 3.06 9.69
N MET A 100 9.84 2.46 10.32
CA MET A 100 9.89 2.03 11.71
C MET A 100 9.93 0.50 11.76
N ASP A 101 10.57 -0.07 12.78
CA ASP A 101 10.47 -1.49 13.08
C ASP A 101 9.10 -1.80 13.71
N ASP A 102 8.87 -3.08 14.04
CA ASP A 102 7.63 -3.52 14.72
C ASP A 102 7.45 -2.92 16.13
N PHE A 103 8.49 -2.27 16.65
CA PHE A 103 8.52 -1.64 17.96
C PHE A 103 8.45 -0.11 17.89
N GLY A 104 8.30 0.47 16.69
CA GLY A 104 8.21 1.92 16.49
C GLY A 104 9.55 2.65 16.49
N ASN A 105 10.68 1.95 16.47
CA ASN A 105 12.00 2.57 16.38
C ASN A 105 12.32 2.96 14.93
N PRO A 106 12.88 4.15 14.68
CA PRO A 106 13.29 4.55 13.33
C PRO A 106 14.39 3.62 12.82
N VAL A 107 14.14 2.99 11.68
CA VAL A 107 15.09 2.14 10.99
C VAL A 107 15.70 2.98 9.87
N ILE A 108 16.92 3.47 10.08
CA ILE A 108 17.71 4.09 9.02
C ILE A 108 18.29 2.95 8.20
N LYS A 109 17.62 2.57 7.10
CA LYS A 109 18.18 1.62 6.14
C LYS A 109 18.52 2.34 4.85
N THR A 110 19.80 2.25 4.47
CA THR A 110 20.30 2.65 3.16
C THR A 110 19.95 1.57 2.15
N GLY A 111 18.89 1.77 1.36
CA GLY A 111 18.42 0.82 0.33
C GLY A 111 16.90 0.65 0.31
N SER A 112 16.36 0.15 -0.81
CA SER A 112 14.93 -0.08 -1.08
C SER A 112 14.37 -1.25 -0.24
N ASP A 113 14.49 -1.19 1.09
CA ASP A 113 14.06 -2.25 1.98
C ASP A 113 12.54 -2.24 2.12
N ARG A 114 11.89 -2.96 1.19
CA ARG A 114 10.45 -3.26 1.07
C ARG A 114 9.78 -3.83 2.35
N GLY A 115 10.56 -4.12 3.40
CA GLY A 115 10.07 -4.60 4.69
C GLY A 115 9.81 -3.52 5.75
N SER A 116 10.13 -2.26 5.47
CA SER A 116 9.99 -1.16 6.44
C SER A 116 8.53 -0.71 6.59
N LYS A 117 8.05 -0.56 7.83
CA LYS A 117 6.67 -0.14 8.12
C LYS A 117 6.57 1.35 8.40
N CYS A 118 5.55 1.98 7.83
CA CYS A 118 5.16 3.35 8.11
C CYS A 118 3.84 3.36 8.87
N PHE A 119 3.78 4.17 9.94
CA PHE A 119 2.57 4.38 10.73
C PHE A 119 2.08 5.83 10.69
N SER A 120 2.91 6.75 10.20
CA SER A 120 2.58 8.17 10.09
C SER A 120 1.98 8.46 8.72
N GLN A 121 0.89 9.23 8.68
CA GLN A 121 0.35 9.75 7.43
C GLN A 121 1.34 10.73 6.78
N LYS A 122 1.42 10.72 5.45
CA LYS A 122 2.10 11.76 4.67
C LYS A 122 1.33 12.15 3.42
N THR A 123 1.56 13.38 3.02
CA THR A 123 1.23 13.93 1.72
C THR A 123 2.52 14.44 1.08
N PHE A 124 2.74 14.15 -0.19
CA PHE A 124 3.90 14.62 -0.93
C PHE A 124 3.55 14.85 -2.40
N THR A 125 4.34 15.70 -3.04
CA THR A 125 4.20 16.03 -4.46
C THR A 125 5.19 15.21 -5.25
N TYR A 126 4.67 14.52 -6.26
CA TYR A 126 5.44 13.78 -7.25
C TYR A 126 5.41 14.56 -8.57
N SER A 127 6.59 14.88 -9.08
CA SER A 127 6.78 15.53 -10.37
C SER A 127 6.76 14.47 -11.48
N PHE A 128 5.72 14.49 -12.31
CA PHE A 128 5.51 13.54 -13.39
C PHE A 128 6.33 13.96 -14.63
N PRO A 129 7.31 13.16 -15.09
CA PRO A 129 8.08 13.51 -16.27
C PRO A 129 7.21 13.48 -17.53
N THR A 130 7.48 14.35 -18.49
CA THR A 130 6.75 14.42 -19.77
C THR A 130 7.07 13.26 -20.72
N ARG A 131 8.28 12.68 -20.64
CA ARG A 131 8.75 11.62 -21.56
C ARG A 131 8.60 10.21 -20.96
N GLY A 132 8.11 9.26 -21.76
CA GLY A 132 8.00 7.84 -21.41
C GLY A 132 6.61 7.40 -20.92
N PHE A 133 5.62 8.29 -20.96
CA PHE A 133 4.22 8.00 -20.63
C PHE A 133 3.37 7.98 -21.88
N PHE A 134 2.33 7.15 -21.85
CA PHE A 134 1.48 6.88 -23.01
C PHE A 134 0.11 7.48 -22.75
N GLU A 135 -0.31 8.38 -23.64
CA GLU A 135 -1.62 9.03 -23.59
C GLU A 135 -2.77 8.02 -23.48
N GLY A 136 -3.85 8.40 -22.79
CA GLY A 136 -5.11 7.65 -22.77
C GLY A 136 -5.08 6.42 -21.86
N ASN A 137 -3.93 6.12 -21.25
CA ASN A 137 -3.79 5.00 -20.33
C ASN A 137 -4.18 5.39 -18.90
N ALA A 138 -4.75 4.43 -18.19
CA ALA A 138 -4.92 4.52 -16.75
C ALA A 138 -3.60 4.20 -16.07
N TYR A 139 -3.31 4.93 -15.00
CA TYR A 139 -2.17 4.72 -14.12
C TYR A 139 -2.68 4.58 -12.70
N TYR A 140 -1.89 3.97 -11.82
CA TYR A 140 -2.20 3.90 -10.40
C TYR A 140 -0.95 4.01 -9.55
N ALA A 141 -1.09 4.71 -8.42
CA ALA A 141 -0.14 4.57 -7.32
C ALA A 141 -0.56 3.36 -6.47
N LYS A 142 0.41 2.54 -6.04
CA LYS A 142 0.18 1.44 -5.10
C LYS A 142 1.14 1.48 -3.92
N VAL A 143 0.67 0.97 -2.79
CA VAL A 143 1.46 0.75 -1.56
C VAL A 143 0.99 -0.54 -0.91
N TYR A 144 1.91 -1.32 -0.33
CA TYR A 144 1.55 -2.57 0.34
C TYR A 144 0.99 -2.29 1.74
N ASP A 145 -0.17 -2.88 2.05
CA ASP A 145 -0.79 -2.81 3.37
C ASP A 145 -0.49 -4.07 4.19
N PHE A 146 0.14 -3.89 5.36
CA PHE A 146 0.43 -5.01 6.25
C PHE A 146 -0.79 -5.51 7.02
N ALA A 147 -1.89 -4.74 7.06
CA ALA A 147 -3.11 -5.15 7.73
C ALA A 147 -3.89 -6.18 6.89
N THR A 148 -4.09 -5.93 5.60
CA THR A 148 -4.78 -6.83 4.68
C THR A 148 -3.86 -7.77 3.91
N LYS A 149 -2.54 -7.55 3.96
CA LYS A 149 -1.53 -8.29 3.17
C LYS A 149 -1.75 -8.15 1.66
N SER A 150 -2.12 -6.96 1.21
CA SER A 150 -2.41 -6.67 -0.20
C SER A 150 -1.96 -5.28 -0.59
N TYR A 151 -1.73 -5.05 -1.88
CA TYR A 151 -1.52 -3.70 -2.40
C TYR A 151 -2.82 -2.92 -2.47
N VAL A 152 -2.79 -1.68 -1.96
CA VAL A 152 -3.88 -0.71 -2.11
C VAL A 152 -3.53 0.19 -3.28
N LYS A 153 -4.48 0.41 -4.20
CA LYS A 153 -4.26 1.16 -5.44
C LYS A 153 -5.10 2.44 -5.47
N SER A 154 -4.57 3.52 -6.03
CA SER A 154 -5.34 4.73 -6.39
C SER A 154 -5.04 5.13 -7.83
N TYR A 155 -6.07 5.11 -8.65
CA TYR A 155 -5.98 5.38 -10.08
C TYR A 155 -6.02 6.88 -10.42
N PHE A 156 -5.40 7.21 -11.55
CA PHE A 156 -5.43 8.50 -12.25
C PHE A 156 -5.21 8.28 -13.76
N LYS A 157 -5.53 9.28 -14.57
CA LYS A 157 -5.36 9.25 -16.03
C LYS A 157 -4.30 10.25 -16.48
N VAL A 158 -3.63 9.93 -17.58
CA VAL A 158 -2.69 10.82 -18.25
C VAL A 158 -3.27 11.18 -19.62
N ARG A 159 -3.39 12.48 -19.90
CA ARG A 159 -3.70 13.02 -21.23
C ARG A 159 -2.51 13.79 -21.77
N VAL A 160 -2.30 13.73 -23.08
CA VAL A 160 -1.25 14.51 -23.73
C VAL A 160 -1.95 15.65 -24.47
N TYR A 161 -1.50 16.88 -24.25
CA TYR A 161 -1.99 18.00 -25.03
C TYR A 161 -1.21 18.01 -26.34
N GLU A 162 -1.85 17.64 -27.45
CA GLU A 162 -1.34 18.01 -28.76
C GLU A 162 -1.47 19.53 -28.88
N THR A 163 -0.35 20.23 -28.88
CA THR A 163 -0.35 21.63 -29.32
C THR A 163 -0.91 21.63 -30.73
N PRO A 164 -2.03 22.32 -31.03
CA PRO A 164 -2.52 22.37 -32.40
C PRO A 164 -1.39 22.90 -33.28
N ASP A 165 -1.04 22.12 -34.30
CA ASP A 165 0.00 22.48 -35.26
C ASP A 165 -0.22 23.93 -35.68
N ALA A 166 0.77 24.79 -35.44
CA ALA A 166 0.81 26.17 -35.91
C ALA A 166 0.92 26.26 -37.45
N GLY A 167 0.43 25.25 -38.18
CA GLY A 167 0.40 25.12 -39.62
C GLY A 167 -1.00 25.21 -40.23
N ALA A 168 -2.06 25.34 -39.45
CA ALA A 168 -3.41 25.62 -39.96
C ALA A 168 -3.69 27.12 -40.17
N SER A 169 -2.67 27.91 -40.55
CA SER A 169 -2.87 29.21 -41.20
C SER A 169 -2.87 28.99 -42.72
N ARG A 170 -3.92 28.36 -43.24
CA ARG A 170 -4.26 28.45 -44.65
C ARG A 170 -4.98 29.78 -44.91
N SER A 171 -4.29 30.72 -45.54
CA SER A 171 -4.79 31.53 -46.68
C SER A 171 -3.74 32.56 -47.07
#